data_AF-A0A938KBE8-F1
#
_entry.id   AF-A0A938KBE8-F1
#
_cell.length_a   1.000
_cell.length_b   1.000
_cell.length_c   1.000
_cell.angle_alpha   90.00
_cell.angle_beta   90.00
_cell.angle_gamma   90.00
#
_symmetry.space_group_name_H-M   'P 1'
#
loop_
_entity.id
_entity.type
_entity.pdbx_description
1 polymer ?
#
loop_
_entity_poly.entity_id
_entity_poly.type
_entity_poly.pdbx_seq_one_letter_code
_entity_poly.pdbx_strand_id
1 'polypeptide(L)'
;MTRPAIRMLVWFALITLFLIAGIALFLLPPKTSIGHTVTFSDGTTMTLRQVTYGTEHSYYEKQIWRRVVSLLPRKLIEKLGVKRSVMKVSRPSVVFWLERRGNGLASGDPQLVLCDADGFGISSGYSMMRVGPPGNCVEGWASEFWPRREGTFRLQIYEPGPRYPEADLIGEFFVRNPTPGNYPQWAARPLPQTAIEGDLSVTLFDLTAGVGRGANNWRPARNPTVSQTRAGFRVARNGSPTREWEIASVEARDATGNVIASLWSSSPEPEVEFGELQPHPWPAESAWKLRVGFSQRSNFGASEIWNLRGVALSGTNSTEGVLETNLQGAVLQYTGQARRPGLPGDRHFNFRVKPGRPDYEITLVKAVDDQGQEAELANSFVSQSERTFSLRVNASVQSLDFTLALHRTRYFEFLARPEVISTNRINAR
;
A
#
# COMPACT_ATOMS: atom_id res chain seq x y z
N MET A 1 71.60 5.34 18.82
CA MET A 1 70.31 5.99 18.52
C MET A 1 70.03 7.01 19.61
N THR A 2 69.89 8.29 19.27
CA THR A 2 69.69 9.37 20.26
C THR A 2 68.26 9.28 20.83
N ARG A 3 68.07 9.56 22.13
CA ARG A 3 66.75 9.63 22.80
C ARG A 3 65.62 10.31 22.00
N PRO A 4 65.85 11.38 21.21
CA PRO A 4 64.82 11.95 20.32
C PRO A 4 64.35 11.01 19.19
N ALA A 5 65.24 10.20 18.61
CA ALA A 5 64.87 9.28 17.52
C ALA A 5 63.93 8.16 17.99
N ILE A 6 64.13 7.67 19.22
CA ILE A 6 63.26 6.66 19.83
C ILE A 6 61.87 7.25 20.12
N ARG A 7 61.78 8.50 20.60
CA ARG A 7 60.49 9.17 20.82
C ARG A 7 59.72 9.39 19.52
N MET A 8 60.40 9.75 18.44
CA MET A 8 59.76 9.97 17.14
C MET A 8 59.18 8.69 16.55
N LEU A 9 59.90 7.57 16.66
CA LEU A 9 59.43 6.24 16.24
C LEU A 9 58.20 5.77 17.03
N VAL A 10 58.16 6.00 18.34
CA VAL A 10 57.02 5.65 19.19
C VAL A 10 55.76 6.45 18.80
N TRP A 11 55.89 7.75 18.53
CA TRP A 11 54.77 8.58 18.07
C TRP A 11 54.24 8.15 16.70
N PHE A 12 55.12 7.83 15.76
CA PHE A 12 54.73 7.35 14.43
C PHE A 12 53.98 6.01 14.50
N ALA A 13 54.47 5.10 15.35
CA ALA A 13 53.80 3.82 15.59
C ALA A 13 52.41 4.01 16.22
N LEU A 14 52.27 4.92 17.18
CA LEU A 14 50.98 5.21 17.83
C LEU A 14 49.97 5.85 16.88
N ILE A 15 50.38 6.82 16.05
CA ILE A 15 49.52 7.45 15.04
C ILE A 15 49.07 6.40 14.01
N THR A 16 49.99 5.56 13.55
CA THR A 16 49.68 4.48 12.59
C THR A 16 48.71 3.47 13.20
N LEU A 17 48.90 3.09 14.46
CA LEU A 17 47.98 2.20 15.19
C LEU A 17 46.60 2.84 15.35
N PHE A 18 46.52 4.14 15.66
CA PHE A 18 45.26 4.88 15.77
C PHE A 18 44.53 4.99 14.43
N LEU A 19 45.27 5.21 13.33
CA LEU A 19 44.73 5.20 11.97
C LEU A 19 44.21 3.82 11.59
N ILE A 20 44.98 2.77 11.85
CA ILE A 20 44.56 1.38 11.59
C ILE A 20 43.35 1.02 12.46
N ALA A 21 43.32 1.40 13.73
CA ALA A 21 42.19 1.17 14.62
C ALA A 21 40.95 1.98 14.20
N GLY A 22 41.11 3.24 13.78
CA GLY A 22 40.04 4.07 13.26
C GLY A 22 39.48 3.54 11.94
N ILE A 23 40.35 3.09 11.03
CA ILE A 23 39.97 2.40 9.79
C ILE A 23 39.29 1.07 10.11
N ALA A 24 39.82 0.28 11.04
CA ALA A 24 39.21 -0.99 11.47
C ALA A 24 37.84 -0.76 12.11
N LEU A 25 37.65 0.26 12.95
CA LEU A 25 36.34 0.62 13.52
C LEU A 25 35.36 1.12 12.47
N PHE A 26 35.84 1.87 11.47
CA PHE A 26 35.04 2.32 10.34
C PHE A 26 34.66 1.17 9.38
N LEU A 27 35.51 0.15 9.30
CA LEU A 27 35.30 -1.07 8.51
C LEU A 27 34.55 -2.17 9.26
N LEU A 28 34.45 -2.09 10.60
CA LEU A 28 33.60 -2.99 11.38
C LEU A 28 32.16 -2.78 10.91
N PRO A 29 31.54 -3.78 10.25
CA PRO A 29 30.21 -3.61 9.74
C PRO A 29 29.29 -3.33 10.92
N PRO A 30 28.40 -2.32 10.83
CA PRO A 30 27.32 -2.22 11.79
C PRO A 30 26.59 -3.58 11.83
N LYS A 31 25.99 -3.94 12.97
CA LYS A 31 25.19 -5.15 13.12
C LYS A 31 24.06 -5.14 12.07
N THR A 32 24.33 -5.71 10.91
CA THR A 32 23.35 -5.91 9.83
C THR A 32 23.14 -7.40 9.72
N SER A 33 21.89 -7.81 9.51
CA SER A 33 21.57 -9.24 9.38
C SER A 33 21.84 -9.78 7.97
N ILE A 34 22.71 -9.13 7.20
CA ILE A 34 23.08 -9.64 5.86
C ILE A 34 23.82 -10.97 6.04
N GLY A 35 23.33 -12.01 5.38
CA GLY A 35 23.80 -13.38 5.50
C GLY A 35 23.12 -14.18 6.61
N HIS A 36 22.29 -13.56 7.45
CA HIS A 36 21.50 -14.29 8.45
C HIS A 36 20.37 -15.05 7.76
N THR A 37 20.06 -16.22 8.30
CA THR A 37 19.05 -17.14 7.81
C THR A 37 17.97 -17.36 8.86
N VAL A 38 16.71 -17.36 8.43
CA VAL A 38 15.55 -17.81 9.20
C VAL A 38 15.04 -19.12 8.60
N THR A 39 14.47 -19.98 9.44
CA THR A 39 14.00 -21.31 9.04
C THR A 39 12.51 -21.43 9.37
N PHE A 40 11.75 -21.88 8.39
CA PHE A 40 10.31 -22.13 8.47
C PHE A 40 10.04 -23.51 9.09
N SER A 41 8.79 -23.74 9.52
CA SER A 41 8.37 -25.03 10.07
C SER A 41 8.56 -26.21 9.09
N ASP A 42 8.47 -25.95 7.78
CA ASP A 42 8.66 -26.94 6.71
C ASP A 42 10.15 -27.20 6.35
N GLY A 43 11.08 -26.54 7.04
CA GLY A 43 12.52 -26.61 6.77
C GLY A 43 13.00 -25.72 5.62
N THR A 44 12.10 -24.99 4.95
CA THR A 44 12.47 -23.90 4.05
C THR A 44 13.27 -22.87 4.81
N THR A 45 14.25 -22.27 4.15
CA THR A 45 15.09 -21.22 4.73
C THR A 45 14.98 -19.94 3.92
N MET A 46 15.08 -18.80 4.59
CA MET A 46 15.21 -17.50 3.96
C MET A 46 16.42 -16.75 4.51
N THR A 47 17.30 -16.30 3.61
CA THR A 47 18.53 -15.60 3.97
C THR A 47 18.51 -14.18 3.40
N LEU A 48 18.72 -13.17 4.23
CA LEU A 48 18.85 -11.80 3.76
C LEU A 48 20.19 -11.59 3.05
N ARG A 49 20.19 -11.56 1.72
CA ARG A 49 21.42 -11.43 0.91
C ARG A 49 21.84 -9.98 0.71
N GLN A 50 20.88 -9.09 0.56
CA GLN A 50 21.17 -7.69 0.24
C GLN A 50 19.98 -6.79 0.58
N VAL A 51 20.29 -5.54 0.91
CA VAL A 51 19.32 -4.43 0.95
C VAL A 51 19.78 -3.35 -0.03
N THR A 52 18.84 -2.82 -0.81
CA THR A 52 19.09 -1.71 -1.75
C THR A 52 18.06 -0.61 -1.58
N TYR A 53 18.40 0.60 -2.00
CA TYR A 53 17.53 1.78 -1.95
C TYR A 53 17.59 2.56 -3.27
N GLY A 54 16.46 3.11 -3.70
CA GLY A 54 16.35 3.90 -4.92
C GLY A 54 15.12 3.51 -5.74
N THR A 55 15.16 3.79 -7.05
CA THR A 55 14.10 3.42 -8.01
C THR A 55 14.51 2.30 -8.96
N GLU A 56 15.82 2.01 -9.06
CA GLU A 56 16.38 0.88 -9.81
C GLU A 56 17.21 0.01 -8.88
N HIS A 57 16.76 -1.23 -8.69
CA HIS A 57 17.37 -2.18 -7.77
C HIS A 57 18.02 -3.29 -8.56
N SER A 58 19.30 -3.55 -8.28
CA SER A 58 20.06 -4.61 -8.95
C SER A 58 20.49 -5.68 -7.97
N TYR A 59 20.22 -6.92 -8.34
CA TYR A 59 20.72 -8.11 -7.66
C TYR A 59 21.78 -8.80 -8.51
N TYR A 60 22.84 -9.23 -7.85
CA TYR A 60 23.93 -10.01 -8.43
C TYR A 60 24.04 -11.32 -7.68
N GLU A 61 23.99 -12.44 -8.40
CA GLU A 61 23.94 -13.79 -7.81
C GLU A 61 25.15 -14.10 -6.91
N LYS A 62 26.32 -13.49 -7.15
CA LYS A 62 27.48 -13.58 -6.26
C LYS A 62 27.86 -12.21 -5.70
N GLN A 63 27.98 -12.13 -4.38
CA GLN A 63 28.30 -10.91 -3.65
C GLN A 63 29.66 -10.30 -4.04
N ILE A 64 30.63 -11.13 -4.45
CA ILE A 64 31.95 -10.66 -4.90
C ILE A 64 31.85 -9.82 -6.18
N TRP A 65 30.92 -10.18 -7.09
CA TRP A 65 30.70 -9.43 -8.31
C TRP A 65 30.14 -8.05 -8.03
N ARG A 66 29.30 -7.86 -6.99
CA ARG A 66 28.76 -6.53 -6.67
C ARG A 66 29.86 -5.48 -6.43
N ARG A 67 30.91 -5.84 -5.67
CA ARG A 67 32.04 -4.93 -5.38
C ARG A 67 32.85 -4.65 -6.64
N VAL A 68 33.16 -5.70 -7.40
CA VAL A 68 33.97 -5.59 -8.63
C VAL A 68 33.23 -4.82 -9.73
N VAL A 69 31.96 -5.15 -9.96
CA VAL A 69 31.08 -4.55 -10.98
C VAL A 69 30.82 -3.07 -10.70
N SER A 70 30.74 -2.64 -9.43
CA SER A 70 30.58 -1.21 -9.11
C SER A 70 31.75 -0.33 -9.57
N LEU A 71 32.90 -0.93 -9.86
CA LEU A 71 34.12 -0.26 -10.30
C LEU A 71 34.40 -0.43 -11.81
N LEU A 72 33.65 -1.29 -12.50
CA LEU A 72 33.91 -1.63 -13.90
C LEU A 72 32.97 -0.89 -14.87
N PRO A 73 33.47 -0.49 -16.06
CA PRO A 73 32.62 0.01 -17.14
C PRO A 73 31.57 -1.01 -17.60
N ARG A 74 30.36 -0.56 -17.95
CA ARG A 74 29.22 -1.41 -18.36
C ARG A 74 29.57 -2.48 -19.41
N LYS A 75 30.37 -2.12 -20.42
CA LYS A 75 30.78 -3.03 -21.50
C LYS A 75 31.63 -4.23 -21.02
N LEU A 76 32.35 -4.10 -19.91
CA LEU A 76 33.15 -5.19 -19.32
C LEU A 76 32.26 -6.14 -18.50
N ILE A 77 31.25 -5.60 -17.83
CA ILE A 77 30.31 -6.37 -17.01
C ILE A 77 29.50 -7.34 -17.87
N GLU A 78 29.04 -6.86 -19.04
CA GLU A 78 28.33 -7.68 -20.02
C GLU A 78 29.20 -8.83 -20.55
N LYS A 79 30.49 -8.56 -20.83
CA LYS A 79 31.44 -9.59 -21.29
C LYS A 79 31.78 -10.64 -20.23
N LEU A 80 31.71 -10.29 -18.94
CA LEU A 80 31.99 -11.21 -17.83
C LEU A 80 30.83 -12.19 -17.56
N GLY A 81 29.72 -12.10 -18.30
CA GLY A 81 28.57 -13.00 -18.15
C GLY A 81 27.90 -12.92 -16.79
N VAL A 82 28.09 -11.80 -16.06
CA VAL A 82 27.52 -11.62 -14.72
C VAL A 82 26.00 -11.47 -14.86
N LYS A 83 25.25 -12.48 -14.40
CA LYS A 83 23.79 -12.40 -14.34
C LYS A 83 23.37 -11.29 -13.38
N ARG A 84 22.70 -10.28 -13.94
CA ARG A 84 22.14 -9.13 -13.23
C ARG A 84 20.62 -9.16 -13.40
N SER A 85 19.91 -9.15 -12.29
CA SER A 85 18.46 -8.97 -12.28
C SER A 85 18.14 -7.56 -11.81
N VAL A 86 17.23 -6.89 -12.52
CA VAL A 86 16.88 -5.50 -12.25
C VAL A 86 15.39 -5.39 -11.95
N MET A 87 15.06 -4.86 -10.78
CA MET A 87 13.72 -4.45 -10.41
C MET A 87 13.64 -2.92 -10.52
N LYS A 88 12.66 -2.41 -11.25
CA LYS A 88 12.35 -0.98 -11.33
C LYS A 88 11.05 -0.70 -10.61
N VAL A 89 11.04 0.35 -9.80
CA VAL A 89 9.88 0.81 -9.05
C VAL A 89 9.66 2.29 -9.34
N SER A 90 8.40 2.73 -9.27
CA SER A 90 8.02 4.10 -9.67
C SER A 90 8.45 5.17 -8.66
N ARG A 91 8.66 4.78 -7.40
CA ARG A 91 9.03 5.65 -6.28
C ARG A 91 10.25 5.07 -5.55
N PRO A 92 11.03 5.90 -4.82
CA PRO A 92 12.12 5.40 -4.00
C PRO A 92 11.63 4.37 -2.98
N SER A 93 12.21 3.18 -3.03
CA SER A 93 11.86 2.05 -2.15
C SER A 93 13.08 1.46 -1.48
N VAL A 94 12.87 0.73 -0.40
CA VAL A 94 13.84 -0.22 0.13
C VAL A 94 13.49 -1.60 -0.41
N VAL A 95 14.46 -2.27 -1.04
CA VAL A 95 14.31 -3.64 -1.52
C VAL A 95 15.15 -4.58 -0.68
N PHE A 96 14.49 -5.58 -0.10
CA PHE A 96 15.09 -6.72 0.59
C PHE A 96 15.24 -7.87 -0.39
N TRP A 97 16.47 -8.30 -0.63
CA TRP A 97 16.79 -9.45 -1.46
C TRP A 97 16.96 -10.67 -0.56
N LEU A 98 15.96 -11.54 -0.55
CA LEU A 98 15.85 -12.71 0.30
C LEU A 98 16.07 -13.94 -0.56
N GLU A 99 17.11 -14.73 -0.27
CA GLU A 99 17.29 -16.04 -0.90
C GLU A 99 16.45 -17.07 -0.16
N ARG A 100 15.55 -17.73 -0.87
CA ARG A 100 14.71 -18.81 -0.37
C ARG A 100 15.24 -20.15 -0.88
N ARG A 101 15.42 -21.11 0.03
CA ARG A 101 15.81 -22.50 -0.28
C ARG A 101 14.93 -23.49 0.46
N GLY A 102 14.29 -24.40 -0.27
CA GLY A 102 13.39 -25.41 0.28
C GLY A 102 12.86 -26.37 -0.79
N ASN A 103 12.13 -27.40 -0.37
CA ASN A 103 11.74 -28.55 -1.21
C ASN A 103 10.49 -28.33 -2.10
N GLY A 104 10.18 -27.10 -2.48
CA GLY A 104 9.10 -26.78 -3.43
C GLY A 104 8.03 -25.84 -2.87
N LEU A 105 6.91 -25.70 -3.59
CA LEU A 105 5.82 -24.72 -3.43
C LEU A 105 5.05 -24.74 -2.08
N ALA A 106 5.53 -25.44 -1.06
CA ALA A 106 4.75 -25.91 0.09
C ALA A 106 4.56 -24.88 1.22
N SER A 107 5.48 -23.92 1.40
CA SER A 107 5.23 -22.78 2.29
C SER A 107 4.56 -21.67 1.48
N GLY A 108 3.41 -21.16 1.95
CA GLY A 108 2.85 -19.92 1.43
C GLY A 108 3.88 -18.78 1.48
N ASP A 109 3.60 -17.67 0.81
CA ASP A 109 4.47 -16.51 0.93
C ASP A 109 4.48 -16.01 2.37
N PRO A 110 5.67 -15.79 2.97
CA PRO A 110 5.74 -15.25 4.32
C PRO A 110 5.12 -13.87 4.39
N GLN A 111 4.67 -13.49 5.58
CA GLN A 111 4.28 -12.13 5.85
C GLN A 111 5.50 -11.34 6.33
N LEU A 112 5.87 -10.31 5.58
CA LEU A 112 6.96 -9.40 5.92
C LEU A 112 6.40 -8.20 6.67
N VAL A 113 6.95 -7.93 7.84
CA VAL A 113 6.54 -6.82 8.70
C VAL A 113 7.73 -5.89 8.92
N LEU A 114 7.55 -4.61 8.60
CA LEU A 114 8.51 -3.58 8.94
C LEU A 114 8.16 -2.99 10.30
N CYS A 115 9.13 -2.96 11.21
CA CYS A 115 8.95 -2.44 12.55
C CYS A 115 9.88 -1.26 12.82
N ASP A 116 9.36 -0.26 13.51
CA ASP A 116 10.16 0.79 14.12
C ASP A 116 10.91 0.28 15.37
N ALA A 117 11.66 1.17 16.02
CA ALA A 117 12.42 0.90 17.22
C ALA A 117 11.51 0.55 18.41
N ASP A 118 10.33 1.15 18.47
CA ASP A 118 9.30 0.85 19.48
C ASP A 118 8.65 -0.52 19.24
N GLY A 119 8.86 -1.12 18.07
CA GLY A 119 8.38 -2.45 17.70
C GLY A 119 6.96 -2.47 17.19
N PHE A 120 6.42 -1.30 16.85
CA PHE A 120 5.17 -1.22 16.13
C PHE A 120 5.41 -1.66 14.68
N GLY A 121 4.85 -2.81 14.35
CA GLY A 121 5.03 -3.47 13.06
C GLY A 121 3.88 -3.25 12.10
N ILE A 122 4.20 -3.17 10.81
CA ILE A 122 3.23 -2.99 9.74
C ILE A 122 3.54 -3.96 8.61
N SER A 123 2.54 -4.76 8.23
CA SER A 123 2.59 -5.54 6.99
C SER A 123 2.16 -4.66 5.82
N SER A 124 3.07 -4.40 4.89
CA SER A 124 2.78 -3.62 3.68
C SER A 124 2.60 -4.53 2.47
N GLY A 125 1.81 -4.09 1.49
CA GLY A 125 1.90 -4.62 0.13
C GLY A 125 3.30 -4.32 -0.44
N TYR A 126 3.87 -5.27 -1.16
CA TYR A 126 5.21 -5.19 -1.73
C TYR A 126 5.16 -5.49 -3.22
N SER A 127 6.03 -4.84 -3.98
CA SER A 127 6.35 -5.33 -5.32
C SER A 127 7.36 -6.46 -5.18
N MET A 128 7.10 -7.60 -5.82
CA MET A 128 7.95 -8.78 -5.75
C MET A 128 8.57 -9.10 -7.11
N MET A 129 9.85 -9.43 -7.12
CA MET A 129 10.51 -10.07 -8.26
C MET A 129 11.14 -11.36 -7.77
N ARG A 130 10.90 -12.48 -8.47
CA ARG A 130 11.57 -13.75 -8.20
C ARG A 130 12.60 -14.06 -9.28
N VAL A 131 13.77 -14.50 -8.86
CA VAL A 131 14.88 -14.89 -9.74
C VAL A 131 15.30 -16.30 -9.39
N GLY A 132 15.10 -17.26 -10.31
CA GLY A 132 15.39 -18.68 -10.10
C GLY A 132 14.13 -19.56 -10.06
N PRO A 133 14.30 -20.89 -9.97
CA PRO A 133 13.19 -21.83 -9.90
C PRO A 133 12.41 -21.74 -8.59
N PRO A 134 11.12 -22.15 -8.57
CA PRO A 134 10.33 -22.22 -7.33
C PRO A 134 11.04 -23.02 -6.23
N GLY A 135 10.97 -22.54 -4.99
CA GLY A 135 11.63 -23.16 -3.83
C GLY A 135 13.14 -22.90 -3.74
N ASN A 136 13.80 -22.48 -4.83
CA ASN A 136 15.23 -22.13 -4.86
C ASN A 136 15.42 -20.84 -5.67
N CYS A 137 14.95 -19.72 -5.11
CA CYS A 137 14.95 -18.44 -5.79
C CYS A 137 15.40 -17.31 -4.87
N VAL A 138 15.76 -16.19 -5.48
CA VAL A 138 15.95 -14.92 -4.79
C VAL A 138 14.71 -14.07 -5.04
N GLU A 139 14.13 -13.59 -3.96
CA GLU A 139 12.97 -12.72 -3.97
C GLU A 139 13.42 -11.30 -3.61
N GLY A 140 13.15 -10.34 -4.50
CA GLY A 140 13.27 -8.92 -4.21
C GLY A 140 11.93 -8.39 -3.73
N TRP A 141 11.86 -7.91 -2.50
CA TRP A 141 10.66 -7.36 -1.88
C TRP A 141 10.82 -5.86 -1.70
N ALA A 142 10.10 -5.07 -2.49
CA ALA A 142 10.15 -3.60 -2.44
C ALA A 142 9.09 -3.03 -1.50
N SER A 143 9.52 -2.18 -0.57
CA SER A 143 8.63 -1.30 0.20
C SER A 143 8.94 0.17 -0.06
N GLU A 144 7.94 0.94 -0.48
CA GLU A 144 8.00 2.41 -0.63
C GLU A 144 7.91 3.15 0.71
N PHE A 145 7.69 2.39 1.78
CA PHE A 145 7.29 2.88 3.10
C PHE A 145 8.11 2.13 4.16
N TRP A 146 9.00 2.83 4.88
CA TRP A 146 9.77 2.29 6.02
C TRP A 146 10.01 3.36 7.11
N PRO A 147 10.40 2.98 8.36
CA PRO A 147 10.74 3.96 9.39
C PRO A 147 11.97 4.77 8.97
N ARG A 148 11.82 6.07 8.71
CA ARG A 148 12.90 6.90 8.14
C ARG A 148 13.77 7.61 9.17
N ARG A 149 13.29 7.82 10.40
CA ARG A 149 14.04 8.59 11.41
C ARG A 149 15.20 7.79 12.02
N GLU A 150 15.02 6.49 12.17
CA GLU A 150 15.92 5.64 12.95
C GLU A 150 17.17 5.25 12.16
N GLY A 151 18.32 5.06 12.82
CA GLY A 151 19.53 4.57 12.16
C GLY A 151 19.40 3.13 11.64
N THR A 152 18.52 2.34 12.25
CA THR A 152 18.23 0.96 11.92
C THR A 152 16.75 0.67 12.19
N PHE A 153 16.14 -0.18 11.37
CA PHE A 153 14.81 -0.72 11.62
C PHE A 153 14.84 -2.24 11.50
N ARG A 154 13.73 -2.90 11.86
CA ARG A 154 13.60 -4.37 11.77
C ARG A 154 12.70 -4.79 10.63
N LEU A 155 13.12 -5.84 9.94
CA LEU A 155 12.26 -6.63 9.06
C LEU A 155 11.98 -7.96 9.76
N GLN A 156 10.73 -8.17 10.15
CA GLN A 156 10.26 -9.41 10.78
C GLN A 156 9.61 -10.31 9.73
N ILE A 157 9.87 -11.62 9.84
CA ILE A 157 9.32 -12.66 8.97
C ILE A 157 8.33 -13.49 9.77
N TYR A 158 7.09 -13.53 9.29
CA TYR A 158 6.03 -14.31 9.88
C TYR A 158 5.64 -15.47 8.97
N GLU A 159 5.50 -16.66 9.57
CA GLU A 159 4.93 -17.83 8.91
C GLU A 159 3.42 -17.85 9.14
N PRO A 160 2.59 -17.89 8.07
CA PRO A 160 1.14 -17.99 8.22
C PRO A 160 0.74 -19.27 8.97
N GLY A 161 -0.10 -19.12 9.99
CA GLY A 161 -0.67 -20.24 10.73
C GLY A 161 -1.80 -20.94 9.97
N PRO A 162 -2.36 -22.03 10.54
CA PRO A 162 -3.40 -22.82 9.88
C PRO A 162 -4.73 -22.07 9.71
N ARG A 163 -4.95 -21.00 10.48
CA ARG A 163 -6.16 -20.18 10.40
C ARG A 163 -5.79 -18.71 10.42
N TYR A 164 -6.30 -17.93 9.48
CA TYR A 164 -6.23 -16.48 9.58
C TYR A 164 -6.94 -16.00 10.87
N PRO A 165 -6.37 -15.07 11.67
CA PRO A 165 -5.15 -14.27 11.45
C PRO A 165 -3.88 -14.80 12.15
N GLU A 166 -3.81 -16.08 12.48
CA GLU A 166 -2.67 -16.70 13.14
C GLU A 166 -1.42 -16.59 12.25
N ALA A 167 -0.32 -16.13 12.83
CA ALA A 167 0.97 -16.01 12.18
C ALA A 167 2.05 -16.00 13.26
N ASP A 168 3.08 -16.82 13.07
CA ASP A 168 4.17 -16.98 14.03
C ASP A 168 5.41 -16.23 13.57
N LEU A 169 6.03 -15.48 14.47
CA LEU A 169 7.30 -14.82 14.20
C LEU A 169 8.41 -15.86 14.15
N ILE A 170 8.97 -16.11 12.96
CA ILE A 170 10.04 -17.11 12.77
C ILE A 170 11.44 -16.49 12.73
N GLY A 171 11.53 -15.16 12.63
CA GLY A 171 12.79 -14.46 12.79
C GLY A 171 12.74 -12.99 12.38
N GLU A 172 13.85 -12.30 12.61
CA GLU A 172 13.98 -10.88 12.30
C GLU A 172 15.37 -10.53 11.75
N PHE A 173 15.38 -9.50 10.92
CA PHE A 173 16.58 -8.92 10.33
C PHE A 173 16.72 -7.46 10.76
N PHE A 174 17.88 -7.10 11.27
CA PHE A 174 18.25 -5.71 11.53
C PHE A 174 18.80 -5.09 10.26
N VAL A 175 18.13 -4.03 9.81
CA VAL A 175 18.42 -3.35 8.55
C VAL A 175 18.88 -1.94 8.86
N ARG A 176 20.04 -1.56 8.33
CA ARG A 176 20.48 -0.17 8.35
C ARG A 176 19.53 0.66 7.50
N ASN A 177 19.00 1.73 8.08
CA ASN A 177 18.20 2.66 7.33
C ASN A 177 19.07 3.30 6.23
N PRO A 178 18.66 3.28 4.96
CA PRO A 178 19.45 3.87 3.86
C PRO A 178 19.45 5.39 3.88
N THR A 179 18.49 6.02 4.56
CA THR A 179 18.28 7.45 4.61
C THR A 179 17.87 7.88 6.03
N PRO A 180 18.71 7.64 7.05
CA PRO A 180 18.44 8.15 8.39
C PRO A 180 18.61 9.66 8.37
N GLY A 181 17.74 10.40 9.04
CA GLY A 181 17.84 11.84 8.99
C GLY A 181 16.91 12.59 9.93
N ASN A 182 17.21 13.88 10.06
CA ASN A 182 16.37 14.85 10.72
C ASN A 182 15.27 15.29 9.76
N TYR A 183 14.12 14.63 9.84
CA TYR A 183 12.92 15.02 9.10
C TYR A 183 12.13 16.08 9.88
N PRO A 184 11.37 16.95 9.20
CA PRO A 184 10.43 17.86 9.85
C PRO A 184 9.54 17.12 10.85
N GLN A 185 9.08 17.81 11.89
CA GLN A 185 8.06 17.29 12.79
C GLN A 185 6.79 18.10 12.60
N TRP A 186 5.65 17.41 12.55
CA TRP A 186 4.34 18.04 12.44
C TRP A 186 3.69 18.10 13.82
N ALA A 187 3.04 19.22 14.13
CA ALA A 187 2.24 19.36 15.34
C ALA A 187 0.79 18.93 15.05
N ALA A 188 0.36 17.83 15.67
CA ALA A 188 -1.02 17.37 15.57
C ALA A 188 -1.97 18.35 16.25
N ARG A 189 -3.18 18.48 15.70
CA ARG A 189 -4.31 19.10 16.40
C ARG A 189 -5.07 18.02 17.19
N PRO A 190 -5.65 18.36 18.35
CA PRO A 190 -6.49 17.42 19.09
C PRO A 190 -7.71 17.02 18.27
N LEU A 191 -8.22 15.81 18.50
CA LEU A 191 -9.52 15.36 17.99
C LEU A 191 -10.64 15.81 18.95
N PRO A 192 -11.87 16.07 18.44
CA PRO A 192 -12.27 16.01 17.04
C PRO A 192 -11.79 17.22 16.21
N GLN A 193 -11.65 17.04 14.89
CA GLN A 193 -11.31 18.10 13.93
C GLN A 193 -12.36 18.18 12.82
N THR A 194 -12.86 19.37 12.52
CA THR A 194 -13.83 19.60 11.44
C THR A 194 -13.19 20.37 10.29
N ALA A 195 -13.40 19.88 9.07
CA ALA A 195 -13.04 20.55 7.82
C ALA A 195 -14.31 20.80 6.99
N ILE A 196 -14.35 21.89 6.23
CA ILE A 196 -15.54 22.36 5.50
C ILE A 196 -15.15 22.63 4.04
N GLU A 197 -15.96 22.11 3.11
CA GLU A 197 -15.86 22.35 1.66
C GLU A 197 -17.26 22.60 1.09
N GLY A 198 -17.59 23.87 0.83
CA GLY A 198 -18.90 24.27 0.34
C GLY A 198 -20.00 24.00 1.37
N ASP A 199 -21.03 23.25 0.96
CA ASP A 199 -22.14 22.81 1.82
C ASP A 199 -21.81 21.58 2.67
N LEU A 200 -20.66 20.94 2.47
CA LEU A 200 -20.28 19.72 3.19
C LEU A 200 -19.26 20.04 4.30
N SER A 201 -19.49 19.45 5.46
CA SER A 201 -18.57 19.48 6.60
C SER A 201 -18.27 18.05 7.04
N VAL A 202 -17.00 17.74 7.26
CA VAL A 202 -16.53 16.43 7.69
C VAL A 202 -15.73 16.59 8.97
N THR A 203 -16.10 15.82 9.98
CA THR A 203 -15.43 15.81 11.28
C THR A 203 -14.71 14.49 11.48
N LEU A 204 -13.37 14.51 11.52
CA LEU A 204 -12.55 13.41 12.01
C LEU A 204 -12.66 13.39 13.54
N PHE A 205 -13.21 12.32 14.11
CA PHE A 205 -13.39 12.19 15.57
C PHE A 205 -12.60 11.02 16.16
N ASP A 206 -12.18 10.06 15.34
CA ASP A 206 -11.43 8.88 15.75
C ASP A 206 -10.28 8.64 14.75
N LEU A 207 -9.08 8.42 15.28
CA LEU A 207 -7.93 7.94 14.51
C LEU A 207 -7.14 6.99 15.41
N THR A 208 -7.34 5.69 15.21
CA THR A 208 -6.79 4.65 16.09
C THR A 208 -5.95 3.66 15.29
N ALA A 209 -4.68 3.49 15.68
CA ALA A 209 -3.74 2.55 15.08
C ALA A 209 -3.55 1.30 15.96
N GLY A 210 -3.21 0.18 15.33
CA GLY A 210 -3.03 -1.09 16.03
C GLY A 210 -4.34 -1.84 16.29
N VAL A 211 -5.41 -1.51 15.55
CA VAL A 211 -6.66 -2.27 15.57
C VAL A 211 -6.50 -3.55 14.73
N GLY A 212 -7.12 -4.63 15.17
CA GLY A 212 -7.21 -5.86 14.39
C GLY A 212 -8.25 -5.74 13.28
N ARG A 213 -7.97 -6.38 12.14
CA ARG A 213 -8.87 -6.40 10.98
C ARG A 213 -10.31 -6.81 11.30
N GLY A 214 -11.29 -6.07 10.75
CA GLY A 214 -12.71 -6.36 10.49
C GLY A 214 -13.51 -7.28 11.43
N ALA A 215 -13.05 -8.51 11.67
CA ALA A 215 -13.73 -9.51 12.51
C ALA A 215 -13.57 -9.27 14.02
N ASN A 216 -12.69 -8.35 14.43
CA ASN A 216 -12.33 -8.16 15.84
C ASN A 216 -13.06 -7.00 16.52
N ASN A 217 -14.07 -6.36 15.91
CA ASN A 217 -14.82 -5.24 16.49
C ASN A 217 -13.90 -4.17 17.11
N TRP A 218 -12.86 -3.76 16.36
CA TRP A 218 -11.92 -2.71 16.78
C TRP A 218 -11.06 -3.03 18.01
N ARG A 219 -10.93 -4.31 18.37
CA ARG A 219 -10.00 -4.76 19.42
C ARG A 219 -8.53 -4.64 18.94
N PRO A 220 -7.57 -4.57 19.88
CA PRO A 220 -6.14 -4.67 19.58
C PRO A 220 -5.80 -5.78 18.58
N ALA A 221 -4.93 -5.49 17.61
CA ALA A 221 -4.49 -6.52 16.66
C ALA A 221 -3.69 -7.61 17.39
N ARG A 222 -3.93 -8.87 17.01
CA ARG A 222 -3.27 -10.03 17.64
C ARG A 222 -1.77 -10.08 17.35
N ASN A 223 -1.38 -9.61 16.17
CA ASN A 223 -0.01 -9.54 15.69
C ASN A 223 0.10 -8.42 14.64
N PRO A 224 1.32 -8.04 14.23
CA PRO A 224 1.53 -6.94 13.29
C PRO A 224 1.04 -7.23 11.86
N THR A 225 0.84 -8.50 11.48
CA THR A 225 0.46 -8.88 10.11
C THR A 225 -1.01 -8.54 9.80
N VAL A 226 -1.80 -8.33 10.85
CA VAL A 226 -3.23 -7.95 10.76
C VAL A 226 -3.54 -6.63 11.44
N SER A 227 -2.50 -5.85 11.74
CA SER A 227 -2.63 -4.48 12.24
C SER A 227 -3.16 -3.55 11.17
N GLN A 228 -4.15 -2.76 11.55
CA GLN A 228 -4.75 -1.72 10.72
C GLN A 228 -4.86 -0.41 11.49
N THR A 229 -5.23 0.64 10.78
CA THR A 229 -5.70 1.89 11.37
C THR A 229 -7.16 2.09 11.05
N ARG A 230 -7.93 2.53 12.03
CA ARG A 230 -9.30 3.00 11.88
C ARG A 230 -9.31 4.53 11.88
N ALA A 231 -10.07 5.12 10.97
CA ALA A 231 -10.41 6.53 10.99
C ALA A 231 -11.93 6.71 10.96
N GLY A 232 -12.47 7.46 11.91
CA GLY A 232 -13.91 7.69 12.06
C GLY A 232 -14.31 9.11 11.71
N PHE A 233 -15.35 9.24 10.87
CA PHE A 233 -15.81 10.50 10.32
C PHE A 233 -17.32 10.71 10.57
N ARG A 234 -17.70 11.94 10.91
CA ARG A 234 -19.09 12.41 10.82
C ARG A 234 -19.22 13.34 9.64
N VAL A 235 -20.25 13.15 8.83
CA VAL A 235 -20.51 13.99 7.65
C VAL A 235 -21.82 14.75 7.85
N ALA A 236 -21.77 16.06 7.63
CA ALA A 236 -22.94 16.92 7.70
C ALA A 236 -23.01 17.85 6.48
N ARG A 237 -24.23 18.05 5.96
CA ARG A 237 -24.54 18.94 4.85
C ARG A 237 -25.39 20.10 5.36
N ASN A 238 -24.96 21.33 5.13
CA ASN A 238 -25.62 22.54 5.65
C ASN A 238 -25.86 22.47 7.18
N GLY A 239 -24.92 21.89 7.92
CA GLY A 239 -25.00 21.73 9.38
C GLY A 239 -25.80 20.52 9.88
N SER A 240 -26.50 19.79 9.01
CA SER A 240 -27.29 18.62 9.38
C SER A 240 -26.55 17.31 9.04
N PRO A 241 -26.50 16.31 9.94
CA PRO A 241 -25.93 15.00 9.62
C PRO A 241 -26.54 14.39 8.36
N THR A 242 -25.71 13.79 7.51
CA THR A 242 -26.15 13.19 6.25
C THR A 242 -25.50 11.84 6.00
N ARG A 243 -26.23 10.96 5.29
CA ARG A 243 -25.75 9.66 4.79
C ARG A 243 -25.57 9.65 3.28
N GLU A 244 -25.67 10.80 2.63
CA GLU A 244 -25.57 10.94 1.17
C GLU A 244 -24.14 10.74 0.66
N TRP A 245 -23.15 10.72 1.55
CA TRP A 245 -21.73 10.67 1.23
C TRP A 245 -21.07 9.48 1.92
N GLU A 246 -20.07 8.90 1.26
CA GLU A 246 -19.27 7.79 1.77
C GLU A 246 -17.78 8.04 1.52
N ILE A 247 -16.92 7.34 2.26
CA ILE A 247 -15.47 7.42 2.09
C ILE A 247 -15.09 6.70 0.80
N ALA A 248 -14.60 7.45 -0.19
CA ALA A 248 -14.12 6.90 -1.45
C ALA A 248 -12.61 6.63 -1.44
N SER A 249 -11.85 7.43 -0.69
CA SER A 249 -10.41 7.27 -0.60
C SER A 249 -9.86 7.83 0.70
N VAL A 250 -8.78 7.22 1.18
CA VAL A 250 -7.96 7.78 2.26
C VAL A 250 -6.50 7.69 1.83
N GLU A 251 -5.82 8.83 1.92
CA GLU A 251 -4.38 8.92 1.81
C GLU A 251 -3.82 9.40 3.14
N ALA A 252 -2.87 8.66 3.71
CA ALA A 252 -2.17 9.02 4.92
C ALA A 252 -0.70 9.29 4.62
N ARG A 253 -0.17 10.39 5.19
CA ARG A 253 1.23 10.78 5.06
C ARG A 253 1.84 11.06 6.42
N ASP A 254 3.14 10.89 6.53
CA ASP A 254 3.92 11.39 7.66
C ASP A 254 4.91 12.49 7.23
N ALA A 255 5.53 13.12 8.23
CA ALA A 255 6.46 14.22 8.03
C ALA A 255 7.80 13.79 7.39
N THR A 256 8.05 12.49 7.27
CA THR A 256 9.24 11.94 6.63
C THR A 256 9.06 11.70 5.12
N GLY A 257 7.85 11.94 4.61
CA GLY A 257 7.49 11.80 3.20
C GLY A 257 7.04 10.40 2.81
N ASN A 258 6.72 9.55 3.78
CA ASN A 258 6.00 8.32 3.52
C ASN A 258 4.54 8.63 3.14
N VAL A 259 4.01 7.90 2.16
CA VAL A 259 2.64 8.09 1.65
C VAL A 259 1.99 6.72 1.50
N ILE A 260 0.78 6.58 2.04
CA ILE A 260 -0.07 5.41 1.87
C ILE A 260 -1.39 5.88 1.30
N ALA A 261 -1.75 5.38 0.13
CA ALA A 261 -3.03 5.64 -0.53
C ALA A 261 -3.80 4.32 -0.67
N SER A 262 -4.18 3.74 0.46
CA SER A 262 -4.85 2.43 0.52
C SER A 262 -5.96 2.46 1.55
N LEU A 263 -7.19 2.61 1.07
CA LEU A 263 -8.40 2.33 1.83
C LEU A 263 -8.71 0.85 1.64
N TRP A 264 -8.58 0.07 2.72
CA TRP A 264 -8.84 -1.36 2.68
C TRP A 264 -10.34 -1.65 2.64
N SER A 265 -11.08 -0.99 3.52
CA SER A 265 -12.53 -1.09 3.59
C SER A 265 -13.11 0.21 4.15
N SER A 266 -14.38 0.45 3.87
CA SER A 266 -15.17 1.45 4.55
C SER A 266 -16.46 0.81 5.05
N SER A 267 -16.92 1.21 6.22
CA SER A 267 -18.17 0.72 6.79
C SER A 267 -19.03 1.91 7.24
N PRO A 268 -20.24 2.06 6.68
CA PRO A 268 -21.20 3.01 7.20
C PRO A 268 -21.83 2.47 8.49
N GLU A 269 -21.90 3.30 9.50
CA GLU A 269 -22.73 3.12 10.70
C GLU A 269 -23.80 4.24 10.73
N PRO A 270 -24.84 4.17 11.58
CA PRO A 270 -25.98 5.09 11.50
C PRO A 270 -25.66 6.59 11.44
N GLU A 271 -24.56 7.05 12.01
CA GLU A 271 -24.21 8.48 12.06
C GLU A 271 -22.75 8.76 11.69
N VAL A 272 -21.99 7.72 11.32
CA VAL A 272 -20.55 7.80 11.14
C VAL A 272 -20.10 6.90 10.00
N GLU A 273 -19.02 7.30 9.34
CA GLU A 273 -18.34 6.51 8.33
C GLU A 273 -16.98 6.11 8.91
N PHE A 274 -16.64 4.83 8.87
CA PHE A 274 -15.31 4.34 9.27
C PHE A 274 -14.52 3.91 8.04
N GLY A 275 -13.26 4.33 7.98
CA GLY A 275 -12.28 3.85 7.01
C GLY A 275 -11.22 2.99 7.69
N GLU A 276 -10.94 1.82 7.13
CA GLU A 276 -9.81 0.97 7.51
C GLU A 276 -8.64 1.21 6.56
N LEU A 277 -7.48 1.60 7.12
CA LEU A 277 -6.25 1.78 6.36
C LEU A 277 -5.33 0.59 6.61
N GLN A 278 -4.87 -0.01 5.52
CA GLN A 278 -3.80 -1.02 5.54
C GLN A 278 -2.93 -0.88 4.27
N PRO A 279 -1.61 -0.63 4.39
CA PRO A 279 -0.87 -0.33 5.63
C PRO A 279 -1.27 1.02 6.27
N HIS A 280 -0.56 1.49 7.31
CA HIS A 280 -0.74 2.81 7.93
C HIS A 280 0.60 3.49 8.25
N PRO A 281 0.66 4.82 8.49
CA PRO A 281 1.90 5.50 8.90
C PRO A 281 2.47 4.96 10.23
N TRP A 282 3.69 5.39 10.63
CA TRP A 282 4.26 5.02 11.94
C TRP A 282 3.68 5.87 13.06
N PRO A 283 3.17 5.27 14.15
CA PRO A 283 2.64 6.03 15.28
C PRO A 283 3.70 6.77 16.10
N ALA A 284 4.98 6.39 15.94
CA ALA A 284 6.10 7.15 16.49
C ALA A 284 6.22 8.56 15.87
N GLU A 285 5.61 8.79 14.70
CA GLU A 285 5.50 10.13 14.13
C GLU A 285 4.53 10.99 14.94
N SER A 286 4.90 12.26 15.13
CA SER A 286 4.15 13.18 16.00
C SER A 286 2.76 13.54 15.46
N ALA A 287 2.55 13.41 14.15
CA ALA A 287 1.27 13.57 13.49
C ALA A 287 1.24 12.90 12.12
N TRP A 288 0.06 12.51 11.68
CA TRP A 288 -0.24 12.07 10.32
C TRP A 288 -1.11 13.10 9.62
N LYS A 289 -0.82 13.35 8.35
CA LYS A 289 -1.71 14.10 7.48
C LYS A 289 -2.61 13.10 6.76
N LEU A 290 -3.92 13.22 6.98
CA LEU A 290 -4.92 12.46 6.24
C LEU A 290 -5.52 13.35 5.16
N ARG A 291 -5.59 12.85 3.93
CA ARG A 291 -6.41 13.42 2.85
C ARG A 291 -7.49 12.41 2.51
N VAL A 292 -8.73 12.77 2.77
CA VAL A 292 -9.88 11.85 2.69
C VAL A 292 -10.82 12.34 1.60
N GLY A 293 -11.09 11.49 0.62
CA GLY A 293 -12.06 11.76 -0.43
C GLY A 293 -13.42 11.19 -0.07
N PHE A 294 -14.46 12.01 -0.14
CA PHE A 294 -15.86 11.61 -0.01
C PHE A 294 -16.56 11.65 -1.35
N SER A 295 -17.29 10.58 -1.66
CA SER A 295 -18.09 10.40 -2.86
C SER A 295 -19.57 10.43 -2.49
N GLN A 296 -20.39 11.09 -3.32
CA GLN A 296 -21.83 11.07 -3.12
C GLN A 296 -22.41 9.73 -3.59
N ARG A 297 -23.27 9.12 -2.78
CA ARG A 297 -23.94 7.84 -3.06
C ARG A 297 -25.45 7.96 -3.28
N SER A 298 -26.07 9.08 -2.88
CA SER A 298 -27.50 9.32 -3.06
C SER A 298 -27.85 10.81 -3.11
N ASN A 299 -29.13 11.11 -3.41
CA ASN A 299 -29.67 12.48 -3.51
C ASN A 299 -28.91 13.38 -4.52
N PHE A 300 -28.53 12.78 -5.66
CA PHE A 300 -27.90 13.47 -6.77
C PHE A 300 -28.83 14.53 -7.37
N GLY A 301 -28.26 15.67 -7.74
CA GLY A 301 -28.98 16.74 -8.45
C GLY A 301 -29.29 16.36 -9.90
N ALA A 302 -30.31 17.01 -10.49
CA ALA A 302 -30.72 16.72 -11.87
C ALA A 302 -29.59 16.95 -12.91
N SER A 303 -28.69 17.91 -12.65
CA SER A 303 -27.52 18.19 -13.49
C SER A 303 -26.41 17.14 -13.39
N GLU A 304 -26.54 16.17 -12.48
CA GLU A 304 -25.59 15.08 -12.25
C GLU A 304 -26.08 13.77 -12.87
N ILE A 305 -27.34 13.70 -13.28
CA ILE A 305 -27.99 12.46 -13.72
C ILE A 305 -27.99 12.34 -15.25
N TRP A 306 -27.60 11.16 -15.72
CA TRP A 306 -27.83 10.69 -17.08
C TRP A 306 -28.82 9.52 -17.07
N ASN A 307 -29.92 9.69 -17.80
CA ASN A 307 -30.85 8.61 -18.11
C ASN A 307 -30.52 8.06 -19.50
N LEU A 308 -29.78 6.97 -19.54
CA LEU A 308 -29.44 6.24 -20.75
C LEU A 308 -30.48 5.15 -20.99
N ARG A 309 -31.20 5.21 -22.11
CA ARG A 309 -32.32 4.29 -22.38
C ARG A 309 -32.02 3.30 -23.50
N GLY A 310 -32.65 2.13 -23.41
CA GLY A 310 -32.70 1.13 -24.48
C GLY A 310 -31.35 0.53 -24.85
N VAL A 311 -30.45 0.35 -23.87
CA VAL A 311 -29.15 -0.30 -24.11
C VAL A 311 -29.40 -1.77 -24.40
N ALA A 312 -29.35 -2.14 -25.68
CA ALA A 312 -29.60 -3.50 -26.12
C ALA A 312 -28.57 -4.48 -25.53
N LEU A 313 -29.07 -5.62 -25.01
CA LEU A 313 -28.25 -6.74 -24.54
C LEU A 313 -27.90 -7.66 -25.71
N SER A 314 -27.07 -7.19 -26.64
CA SER A 314 -26.54 -8.03 -27.72
C SER A 314 -25.70 -9.19 -27.14
N GLY A 315 -25.50 -10.27 -27.92
CA GLY A 315 -24.74 -11.46 -27.52
C GLY A 315 -23.26 -11.20 -27.17
N THR A 316 -22.38 -12.18 -27.39
CA THR A 316 -20.98 -12.20 -26.90
C THR A 316 -20.07 -11.02 -27.32
N ASN A 317 -20.53 -10.11 -28.19
CA ASN A 317 -19.72 -9.01 -28.73
C ASN A 317 -20.23 -7.65 -28.25
N SER A 318 -19.28 -6.76 -27.97
CA SER A 318 -19.52 -5.36 -27.58
C SER A 318 -20.50 -4.69 -28.54
N THR A 319 -21.53 -4.02 -28.02
CA THR A 319 -22.32 -3.09 -28.81
C THR A 319 -21.41 -1.94 -29.25
N GLU A 320 -21.11 -1.84 -30.54
CA GLU A 320 -20.41 -0.70 -31.13
C GLU A 320 -21.40 0.46 -31.26
N GLY A 321 -21.26 1.44 -30.37
CA GLY A 321 -22.04 2.66 -30.36
C GLY A 321 -21.68 3.48 -29.13
N VAL A 322 -20.84 4.49 -29.31
CA VAL A 322 -20.51 5.42 -28.22
C VAL A 322 -21.74 6.28 -27.99
N LEU A 323 -22.48 5.97 -26.92
CA LEU A 323 -23.52 6.86 -26.40
C LEU A 323 -22.86 7.80 -25.41
N GLU A 324 -23.12 9.09 -25.54
CA GLU A 324 -22.50 10.10 -24.69
C GLU A 324 -23.45 11.21 -24.30
N THR A 325 -23.14 11.86 -23.18
CA THR A 325 -23.79 13.07 -22.71
C THR A 325 -22.76 14.00 -22.10
N ASN A 326 -23.06 15.29 -22.04
CA ASN A 326 -22.27 16.25 -21.28
C ASN A 326 -22.95 16.52 -19.94
N LEU A 327 -22.27 16.19 -18.84
CA LEU A 327 -22.70 16.50 -17.49
C LEU A 327 -21.59 17.29 -16.80
N GLN A 328 -21.95 18.43 -16.21
CA GLN A 328 -21.02 19.27 -15.45
C GLN A 328 -19.73 19.65 -16.23
N GLY A 329 -19.83 19.82 -17.56
CA GLY A 329 -18.69 20.15 -18.41
C GLY A 329 -17.77 18.97 -18.74
N ALA A 330 -18.15 17.75 -18.39
CA ALA A 330 -17.43 16.52 -18.72
C ALA A 330 -18.30 15.60 -19.58
N VAL A 331 -17.69 14.91 -20.53
CA VAL A 331 -18.40 13.97 -21.40
C VAL A 331 -18.43 12.59 -20.73
N LEU A 332 -19.60 12.14 -20.29
CA LEU A 332 -19.82 10.78 -19.82
C LEU A 332 -20.18 9.91 -21.02
N GLN A 333 -19.44 8.82 -21.22
CA GLN A 333 -19.59 7.90 -22.34
C GLN A 333 -19.91 6.50 -21.84
N TYR A 334 -20.86 5.84 -22.48
CA TYR A 334 -20.99 4.39 -22.45
C TYR A 334 -20.07 3.80 -23.53
N THR A 335 -19.12 2.94 -23.13
CA THR A 335 -18.08 2.41 -24.02
C THR A 335 -18.34 0.98 -24.47
N GLY A 336 -19.37 0.34 -23.92
CA GLY A 336 -19.84 -0.97 -24.36
C GLY A 336 -20.09 -1.93 -23.19
N GLN A 337 -20.35 -3.18 -23.55
CA GLN A 337 -20.63 -4.25 -22.60
C GLN A 337 -19.88 -5.53 -22.95
N ALA A 338 -19.68 -6.40 -21.97
CA ALA A 338 -19.10 -7.71 -22.15
C ALA A 338 -19.81 -8.76 -21.28
N ARG A 339 -19.92 -9.98 -21.80
CA ARG A 339 -20.28 -11.16 -20.98
C ARG A 339 -18.99 -11.84 -20.53
N ARG A 340 -18.80 -12.04 -19.22
CA ARG A 340 -17.63 -12.73 -18.68
C ARG A 340 -18.08 -13.89 -17.78
N PRO A 341 -18.26 -15.09 -18.36
CA PRO A 341 -18.62 -16.26 -17.59
C PRO A 341 -17.61 -16.50 -16.44
N GLY A 342 -18.12 -16.76 -15.23
CA GLY A 342 -17.29 -17.07 -14.06
C GLY A 342 -16.90 -15.87 -13.19
N LEU A 343 -17.30 -14.64 -13.55
CA LEU A 343 -17.21 -13.48 -12.65
C LEU A 343 -18.57 -13.19 -11.99
N PRO A 344 -18.61 -12.50 -10.84
CA PRO A 344 -19.87 -12.03 -10.25
C PRO A 344 -20.61 -11.09 -11.20
N GLY A 345 -21.85 -11.46 -11.56
CA GLY A 345 -22.67 -10.75 -12.56
C GLY A 345 -22.42 -11.30 -13.97
N ASP A 346 -23.51 -11.52 -14.72
CA ASP A 346 -23.41 -12.13 -16.05
C ASP A 346 -23.06 -11.10 -17.14
N ARG A 347 -23.30 -9.82 -16.88
CA ARG A 347 -23.10 -8.72 -17.85
C ARG A 347 -22.33 -7.57 -17.20
N HIS A 348 -21.31 -7.09 -17.90
CA HIS A 348 -20.48 -5.95 -17.49
C HIS A 348 -20.72 -4.78 -18.43
N PHE A 349 -20.99 -3.60 -17.88
CA PHE A 349 -21.23 -2.36 -18.63
C PHE A 349 -20.16 -1.34 -18.28
N ASN A 350 -19.52 -0.77 -19.29
CA ASN A 350 -18.37 0.12 -19.13
C ASN A 350 -18.75 1.56 -19.43
N PHE A 351 -18.28 2.46 -18.57
CA PHE A 351 -18.49 3.89 -18.67
C PHE A 351 -17.17 4.64 -18.48
N ARG A 352 -17.01 5.78 -19.15
CA ARG A 352 -15.79 6.59 -19.09
C ARG A 352 -16.12 8.08 -19.11
N VAL A 353 -15.32 8.88 -18.41
CA VAL A 353 -15.36 10.35 -18.46
C VAL A 353 -14.27 10.89 -19.41
N LYS A 354 -14.63 11.83 -20.30
CA LYS A 354 -13.71 12.52 -21.23
C LYS A 354 -13.74 14.05 -21.08
N PRO A 355 -12.57 14.73 -21.05
CA PRO A 355 -11.25 14.15 -20.80
C PRO A 355 -11.25 13.41 -19.45
N GLY A 356 -10.28 12.53 -19.20
CA GLY A 356 -10.21 11.82 -17.92
C GLY A 356 -10.18 12.80 -16.75
N ARG A 357 -11.13 12.67 -15.81
CA ARG A 357 -11.27 13.52 -14.62
C ARG A 357 -11.13 12.63 -13.39
N PRO A 358 -9.92 12.52 -12.79
CA PRO A 358 -9.69 11.63 -11.65
C PRO A 358 -10.40 12.08 -10.38
N ASP A 359 -10.94 13.30 -10.36
CA ASP A 359 -11.76 13.85 -9.28
C ASP A 359 -13.26 13.57 -9.48
N TYR A 360 -13.66 12.91 -10.56
CA TYR A 360 -15.04 12.56 -10.84
C TYR A 360 -15.27 11.06 -10.67
N GLU A 361 -16.40 10.71 -10.09
CA GLU A 361 -16.87 9.33 -9.92
C GLU A 361 -18.17 9.11 -10.69
N ILE A 362 -18.37 7.87 -11.13
CA ILE A 362 -19.62 7.43 -11.75
C ILE A 362 -20.31 6.48 -10.77
N THR A 363 -21.52 6.83 -10.36
CA THR A 363 -22.37 5.98 -9.53
C THR A 363 -23.53 5.44 -10.36
N LEU A 364 -23.73 4.13 -10.34
CA LEU A 364 -24.95 3.53 -10.86
C LEU A 364 -26.06 3.76 -9.84
N VAL A 365 -27.01 4.64 -10.17
CA VAL A 365 -28.18 4.93 -9.33
C VAL A 365 -29.22 3.84 -9.49
N LYS A 366 -29.45 3.40 -10.73
CA LYS A 366 -30.45 2.39 -11.07
C LYS A 366 -30.15 1.74 -12.43
N ALA A 367 -30.51 0.48 -12.58
CA ALA A 367 -30.61 -0.19 -13.88
C ALA A 367 -31.95 -0.95 -13.95
N VAL A 368 -32.76 -0.71 -14.97
CA VAL A 368 -34.09 -1.31 -15.14
C VAL A 368 -34.18 -2.01 -16.47
N ASP A 369 -34.73 -3.22 -16.51
CA ASP A 369 -34.93 -3.97 -17.74
C ASP A 369 -36.19 -3.56 -18.52
N ASP A 370 -36.31 -4.11 -19.73
CA ASP A 370 -37.45 -3.92 -20.63
C ASP A 370 -38.79 -4.49 -20.10
N GLN A 371 -38.74 -5.22 -18.98
CA GLN A 371 -39.91 -5.73 -18.26
C GLN A 371 -40.23 -4.88 -17.01
N GLY A 372 -39.46 -3.83 -16.76
CA GLY A 372 -39.62 -2.93 -15.61
C GLY A 372 -39.01 -3.45 -14.30
N GLN A 373 -38.23 -4.54 -14.33
CA GLN A 373 -37.55 -5.06 -13.15
C GLN A 373 -36.18 -4.42 -12.97
N GLU A 374 -35.80 -4.16 -11.73
CA GLU A 374 -34.49 -3.60 -11.42
C GLU A 374 -33.41 -4.69 -11.43
N ALA A 375 -32.33 -4.46 -12.17
CA ALA A 375 -31.21 -5.37 -12.23
C ALA A 375 -30.35 -5.28 -10.96
N GLU A 376 -29.95 -6.43 -10.42
CA GLU A 376 -29.10 -6.49 -9.23
C GLU A 376 -27.65 -6.11 -9.58
N LEU A 377 -27.11 -5.11 -8.89
CA LEU A 377 -25.68 -4.79 -8.95
C LEU A 377 -24.88 -5.85 -8.19
N ALA A 378 -24.19 -6.71 -8.93
CA ALA A 378 -23.33 -7.74 -8.34
C ALA A 378 -21.96 -7.19 -7.91
N ASN A 379 -21.39 -6.28 -8.69
CA ASN A 379 -20.08 -5.68 -8.39
C ASN A 379 -19.85 -4.38 -9.18
N SER A 380 -18.95 -3.51 -8.70
CA SER A 380 -18.42 -2.40 -9.48
C SER A 380 -16.90 -2.26 -9.28
N PHE A 381 -16.18 -1.91 -10.34
CA PHE A 381 -14.73 -1.71 -10.29
C PHE A 381 -14.27 -0.70 -11.33
N VAL A 382 -13.05 -0.18 -11.17
CA VAL A 382 -12.41 0.72 -12.13
C VAL A 382 -11.26 -0.01 -12.82
N SER A 383 -11.19 0.07 -14.15
CA SER A 383 -10.10 -0.47 -14.96
C SER A 383 -9.76 0.46 -16.11
N GLN A 384 -8.49 0.79 -16.33
CA GLN A 384 -8.03 1.62 -17.45
C GLN A 384 -8.79 2.96 -17.62
N SER A 385 -9.19 3.60 -16.52
CA SER A 385 -10.02 4.82 -16.49
C SER A 385 -11.50 4.62 -16.90
N GLU A 386 -11.97 3.38 -16.94
CA GLU A 386 -13.38 3.04 -17.11
C GLU A 386 -13.96 2.53 -15.79
N ARG A 387 -15.19 2.95 -15.48
CA ARG A 387 -16.00 2.36 -14.43
C ARG A 387 -16.82 1.24 -15.04
N THR A 388 -16.69 0.04 -14.50
CA THR A 388 -17.46 -1.13 -14.91
C THR A 388 -18.48 -1.49 -13.83
N PHE A 389 -19.74 -1.66 -14.23
CA PHE A 389 -20.80 -2.22 -13.38
C PHE A 389 -21.14 -3.62 -13.86
N SER A 390 -21.15 -4.57 -12.93
CA SER A 390 -21.47 -5.97 -13.19
C SER A 390 -22.87 -6.24 -12.67
N LEU A 391 -23.81 -6.56 -13.56
CA LEU A 391 -25.22 -6.74 -13.23
C LEU A 391 -25.63 -8.20 -13.41
N ARG A 392 -26.52 -8.68 -12.54
CA ARG A 392 -27.29 -9.89 -12.79
C ARG A 392 -28.58 -9.50 -13.47
N VAL A 393 -28.78 -10.07 -14.66
CA VAL A 393 -29.95 -9.83 -15.50
C VAL A 393 -30.50 -11.16 -15.99
N ASN A 394 -31.82 -11.25 -16.08
CA ASN A 394 -32.46 -12.45 -16.58
C ASN A 394 -32.12 -12.67 -18.07
N ALA A 395 -31.99 -13.93 -18.49
CA ALA A 395 -31.67 -14.30 -19.86
C ALA A 395 -32.72 -13.84 -20.89
N SER A 396 -33.97 -13.57 -20.46
CA SER A 396 -35.05 -13.07 -21.31
C SER A 396 -35.02 -11.57 -21.59
N VAL A 397 -34.18 -10.79 -20.88
CA VAL A 397 -34.11 -9.33 -21.01
C VAL A 397 -33.45 -8.95 -22.33
N GLN A 398 -34.06 -8.02 -23.08
CA GLN A 398 -33.51 -7.55 -24.36
C GLN A 398 -32.78 -6.22 -24.25
N SER A 399 -33.12 -5.37 -23.27
CA SER A 399 -32.46 -4.08 -23.08
C SER A 399 -32.49 -3.60 -21.63
N LEU A 400 -31.62 -2.65 -21.31
CA LEU A 400 -31.56 -1.97 -20.02
C LEU A 400 -31.64 -0.45 -20.17
N ASP A 401 -32.35 0.18 -19.26
CA ASP A 401 -32.31 1.60 -18.97
C ASP A 401 -31.40 1.84 -17.75
N PHE A 402 -30.41 2.71 -17.89
CA PHE A 402 -29.50 3.10 -16.82
C PHE A 402 -29.80 4.51 -16.33
N THR A 403 -29.81 4.67 -15.01
CA THR A 403 -29.69 5.96 -14.33
C THR A 403 -28.31 6.03 -13.71
N LEU A 404 -27.47 6.93 -14.23
CA LEU A 404 -26.10 7.13 -13.78
C LEU A 404 -25.97 8.52 -13.18
N ALA A 405 -25.19 8.64 -12.11
CA ALA A 405 -24.76 9.91 -11.57
C ALA A 405 -23.29 10.13 -11.88
N LEU A 406 -22.97 11.30 -12.44
CA LEU A 406 -21.60 11.81 -12.53
C LEU A 406 -21.46 12.92 -11.50
N HIS A 407 -20.55 12.77 -10.54
CA HIS A 407 -20.34 13.73 -9.45
C HIS A 407 -18.86 13.80 -9.07
N ARG A 408 -18.49 14.82 -8.29
CA ARG A 408 -17.10 15.10 -7.90
C ARG A 408 -16.80 14.55 -6.51
N THR A 409 -15.68 13.86 -6.36
CA THR A 409 -15.11 13.53 -5.05
C THR A 409 -14.63 14.80 -4.35
N ARG A 410 -15.09 15.01 -3.13
CA ARG A 410 -14.71 16.15 -2.27
C ARG A 410 -13.62 15.72 -1.31
N TYR A 411 -12.59 16.55 -1.11
CA TYR A 411 -11.39 16.16 -0.38
C TYR A 411 -11.18 17.01 0.86
N PHE A 412 -11.01 16.34 2.00
CA PHE A 412 -10.79 16.97 3.30
C PHE A 412 -9.42 16.59 3.84
N GLU A 413 -8.71 17.56 4.43
CA GLU A 413 -7.41 17.33 5.05
C GLU A 413 -7.48 17.45 6.57
N PHE A 414 -6.83 16.53 7.27
CA PHE A 414 -6.69 16.51 8.72
C PHE A 414 -5.23 16.31 9.11
N LEU A 415 -4.83 16.88 10.25
CA LEU A 415 -3.50 16.68 10.82
C LEU A 415 -3.65 16.22 12.27
N ALA A 416 -3.58 14.92 12.49
CA ALA A 416 -3.91 14.28 13.76
C ALA A 416 -2.84 13.27 14.17
N ARG A 417 -2.68 13.06 15.47
CA ARG A 417 -1.87 11.97 16.00
C ARG A 417 -2.79 10.77 16.24
N PRO A 418 -2.45 9.57 15.78
CA PRO A 418 -3.26 8.40 16.09
C PRO A 418 -3.17 8.07 17.59
N GLU A 419 -4.26 7.57 18.16
CA GLU A 419 -4.21 6.78 19.37
C GLU A 419 -3.66 5.38 19.05
N VAL A 420 -2.77 4.86 19.90
CA VAL A 420 -2.19 3.52 19.71
C VAL A 420 -2.71 2.61 20.80
N ILE A 421 -3.54 1.63 20.42
CA ILE A 421 -4.16 0.70 21.37
C ILE A 421 -3.41 -0.64 21.48
N SER A 422 -2.39 -0.85 20.65
CA SER A 422 -1.54 -2.03 20.62
C SER A 422 -0.22 -1.71 19.95
N THR A 423 0.90 -2.14 20.54
CA THR A 423 2.18 -2.19 19.82
C THR A 423 2.31 -3.44 18.96
N ASN A 424 1.30 -4.33 18.99
CA ASN A 424 1.27 -5.63 18.31
C ASN A 424 2.45 -6.54 18.66
N ARG A 425 3.13 -6.28 19.79
CA ARG A 425 4.15 -7.17 20.31
C ARG A 425 3.44 -8.43 20.78
N ILE A 426 3.71 -9.55 20.10
CA ILE A 426 3.49 -10.86 20.72
C ILE A 426 4.42 -10.86 21.94
N ASN A 427 3.86 -10.95 23.14
CA ASN A 427 4.67 -11.20 24.33
C ASN A 427 5.51 -12.44 24.02
N ALA A 428 6.82 -12.26 23.83
CA ALA A 428 7.75 -13.36 23.67
C ALA A 428 7.57 -14.25 24.90
N ARG A 429 7.05 -15.46 24.70
CA ARG A 429 7.06 -16.51 25.70
C ARG A 429 8.42 -17.18 25.71
#